data_AF-A0A2G6P4P6-F1
#
_entry.id   AF-A0A2G6P4P6-F1
#
_cell.length_a   1.000
_cell.length_b   1.000
_cell.length_c   1.000
_cell.angle_alpha   90.00
_cell.angle_beta   90.00
_cell.angle_gamma   90.00
#
_symmetry.space_group_name_H-M   'P 1'
#
loop_
_entity.id
_entity.type
_entity.pdbx_description
1 polymer ?
#
loop_
_entity_poly.entity_id
_entity_poly.type
_entity_poly.pdbx_seq_one_letter_code
_entity_poly.pdbx_strand_id
1 'polypeptide(L)'
;FQASYRHLDVNKLNKMTKNELEIMRNEIFARYGLKFSLGGEMDLYFRQQKWYKPQYENVTKFLTQLELGNIELIKEIENSK
;
A
#
# COMPACT_ATOMS: atom_id res chain seq x y z
N PHE A 1 -5.12 7.37 0.49
CA PHE A 1 -6.39 7.69 -0.23
C PHE A 1 -6.26 7.91 -1.74
N GLN A 2 -5.20 8.53 -2.28
CA GLN A 2 -5.11 8.78 -3.73
C GLN A 2 -4.80 7.52 -4.57
N ALA A 3 -4.23 6.46 -3.97
CA ALA A 3 -3.77 5.27 -4.69
C ALA A 3 -4.86 4.26 -5.09
N SER A 4 -6.01 4.25 -4.41
CA SER A 4 -7.09 3.28 -4.70
C SER A 4 -8.10 3.77 -5.73
N TYR A 5 -8.08 5.06 -6.10
CA TYR A 5 -9.18 5.66 -6.90
C TYR A 5 -8.72 6.51 -8.09
N ARG A 6 -7.41 6.65 -8.33
CA ARG A 6 -6.86 7.43 -9.45
C ARG A 6 -5.58 6.79 -9.99
N HIS A 7 -5.31 7.03 -11.27
CA HIS A 7 -3.98 6.79 -11.82
C HIS A 7 -2.94 7.61 -11.07
N LEU A 8 -1.85 6.97 -10.68
CA LEU A 8 -0.77 7.59 -9.95
C LEU A 8 0.11 8.41 -10.89
N ASP A 9 0.45 9.63 -10.49
CA ASP A 9 1.43 10.44 -11.20
C ASP A 9 2.85 9.93 -10.91
N VAL A 10 3.47 9.34 -11.92
CA VAL A 10 4.83 8.79 -11.87
C VAL A 10 5.86 9.84 -11.42
N ASN A 11 5.69 11.11 -11.79
CA ASN A 11 6.59 12.18 -11.36
C ASN A 11 6.49 12.46 -9.86
N LYS A 12 5.30 12.25 -9.28
CA LYS A 12 5.09 12.36 -7.84
C LYS A 12 5.69 11.16 -7.11
N LEU A 13 5.48 9.94 -7.60
CA LEU A 13 6.06 8.73 -7.03
C LEU A 13 7.60 8.78 -7.02
N ASN A 14 8.21 9.28 -8.09
CA ASN A 14 9.66 9.44 -8.16
C ASN A 14 10.26 10.42 -7.15
N LYS A 15 9.47 11.34 -6.58
CA LYS A 15 9.93 12.26 -5.53
C LYS A 15 9.79 11.67 -4.13
N MET A 16 9.08 10.55 -3.98
CA MET A 16 8.89 9.88 -2.70
C MET A 16 10.10 9.02 -2.35
N THR A 17 10.33 8.87 -1.06
CA THR A 17 11.32 7.95 -0.50
C THR A 17 10.83 6.51 -0.61
N LYS A 18 11.76 5.55 -0.52
CA LYS A 18 11.43 4.12 -0.54
C LYS A 18 10.40 3.73 0.52
N ASN A 19 10.54 4.28 1.74
CA ASN A 19 9.61 4.03 2.83
C ASN A 19 8.20 4.59 2.55
N GLU A 20 8.11 5.80 1.98
CA GLU A 20 6.80 6.37 1.61
C GLU A 20 6.11 5.55 0.51
N LEU A 21 6.87 5.03 -0.46
CA LEU A 21 6.35 4.14 -1.50
C LEU A 21 5.86 2.82 -0.90
N GLU A 22 6.62 2.25 0.02
CA GLU A 22 6.23 1.02 0.72
C GLU A 22 4.94 1.20 1.53
N ILE A 23 4.84 2.29 2.30
CA ILE A 23 3.61 2.64 3.04
C ILE A 23 2.43 2.81 2.07
N MET A 24 2.64 3.50 0.95
CA MET A 24 1.60 3.74 -0.05
C MET A 24 1.09 2.45 -0.69
N ARG A 25 2.01 1.53 -1.03
CA ARG A 25 1.66 0.19 -1.53
C ARG A 25 0.89 -0.59 -0.49
N ASN A 26 1.36 -0.59 0.77
CA ASN A 26 0.73 -1.33 1.85
C ASN A 26 -0.61 -0.72 2.31
N GLU A 27 -0.85 0.57 2.08
CA GLU A 27 -2.14 1.21 2.36
C GLU A 27 -3.27 0.53 1.55
N ILE A 28 -3.01 0.15 0.30
CA ILE A 28 -4.01 -0.54 -0.55
C ILE A 28 -4.46 -1.84 0.13
N PHE A 29 -3.52 -2.67 0.58
CA PHE A 29 -3.86 -3.90 1.29
C PHE A 29 -4.52 -3.63 2.65
N ALA A 30 -4.05 -2.62 3.38
CA ALA A 30 -4.59 -2.23 4.68
C ALA A 30 -6.06 -1.79 4.61
N ARG A 31 -6.48 -1.15 3.50
CA ARG A 31 -7.87 -0.73 3.27
C ARG A 31 -8.83 -1.91 3.16
N TYR A 32 -8.36 -3.03 2.64
CA TYR A 32 -9.10 -4.29 2.60
C TYR A 32 -8.95 -5.13 3.87
N GLY A 33 -8.28 -4.60 4.89
CA GLY A 33 -8.13 -5.28 6.18
C GLY A 33 -7.08 -6.38 6.18
N LEU A 34 -6.03 -6.28 5.36
CA LEU A 34 -4.89 -7.20 5.45
C LEU A 34 -4.27 -7.10 6.86
N LYS A 35 -4.03 -8.25 7.49
CA LYS A 35 -3.22 -8.37 8.70
C LYS A 35 -1.73 -8.35 8.33
N PHE A 36 -1.01 -7.37 8.87
CA PHE A 36 0.44 -7.35 8.77
C PHE A 36 1.07 -8.21 9.87
N SER A 37 2.30 -8.66 9.63
CA SER A 37 3.07 -9.44 10.60
C SER A 37 3.25 -8.65 11.90
N LEU A 38 2.81 -9.23 13.02
CA LEU A 38 2.86 -8.58 14.33
C LEU A 38 4.26 -8.07 14.65
N GLY A 39 4.39 -6.77 14.96
CA GLY A 39 5.67 -6.14 15.28
C GLY A 39 6.54 -5.75 14.08
N GLY A 40 6.08 -6.03 12.85
CA GLY A 40 6.71 -5.52 11.63
C GLY A 40 6.41 -4.03 11.41
N GLU A 41 7.18 -3.38 10.52
CA GLU A 41 7.07 -1.93 10.27
C GLU A 41 5.66 -1.52 9.83
N MET A 42 5.04 -2.26 8.90
CA MET A 42 3.68 -1.98 8.44
C MET A 42 2.63 -2.23 9.52
N ASP A 43 2.83 -3.23 10.37
CA ASP A 43 1.95 -3.51 11.49
C ASP A 43 1.98 -2.36 12.51
N LEU A 44 3.18 -1.93 12.91
CA LEU A 44 3.39 -0.80 13.80
C LEU A 44 2.84 0.50 13.22
N TYR A 45 3.00 0.72 11.91
CA TYR A 45 2.49 1.90 11.22
C TYR A 45 0.96 1.92 11.14
N PHE A 46 0.33 0.84 10.66
CA PHE A 46 -1.11 0.80 10.41
C PHE A 46 -1.93 0.65 11.68
N ARG A 47 -1.43 -0.01 12.74
CA ARG A 47 -2.11 -0.06 14.05
C ARG A 47 -2.33 1.33 14.68
N GLN A 48 -1.51 2.31 14.34
CA GLN A 48 -1.68 3.70 14.79
C GLN A 48 -2.79 4.44 14.02
N GLN A 49 -3.28 3.88 12.91
CA GLN A 49 -4.28 4.51 12.07
C GLN A 49 -5.70 4.16 12.53
N LYS A 50 -6.47 5.16 12.94
CA LYS A 50 -7.86 4.97 13.45
C LYS A 50 -8.80 4.23 12.49
N TRP A 51 -8.52 4.29 11.18
CA TRP A 51 -9.33 3.65 10.15
C TRP A 51 -8.94 2.19 9.87
N TYR A 52 -7.76 1.75 10.30
CA TYR A 52 -7.26 0.42 9.99
C TYR A 52 -7.94 -0.64 10.85
N LYS A 53 -8.47 -1.67 10.20
CA LYS A 53 -9.17 -2.79 10.84
C LYS A 53 -8.64 -4.10 10.28
N PRO A 54 -7.66 -4.75 10.94
CA PRO A 54 -7.11 -6.03 10.48
C PRO A 54 -8.17 -7.14 10.56
N GLN A 55 -8.41 -7.84 9.44
CA GLN A 55 -9.45 -8.87 9.32
C GLN A 55 -8.97 -10.13 8.60
N TYR A 56 -8.19 -9.99 7.52
CA TYR A 56 -7.86 -11.10 6.61
C TYR A 56 -6.36 -11.33 6.51
N GLU A 57 -5.95 -12.59 6.32
CA GLU A 57 -4.55 -12.96 6.02
C GLU A 57 -4.20 -12.73 4.54
N ASN A 58 -5.21 -12.63 3.67
CA ASN A 58 -5.03 -12.40 2.24
C ASN A 58 -6.22 -11.58 1.70
N VAL A 59 -5.91 -10.49 1.02
CA VAL A 59 -6.89 -9.56 0.44
C VAL A 59 -6.80 -9.47 -1.08
N THR A 60 -5.92 -10.24 -1.73
CA THR A 60 -5.64 -10.16 -3.17
C THR A 60 -6.91 -10.33 -4.02
N LYS A 61 -7.85 -11.15 -3.55
CA LYS A 61 -9.14 -11.37 -4.22
C LYS A 61 -10.06 -10.16 -4.22
N PHE A 62 -9.82 -9.17 -3.35
CA PHE A 62 -10.63 -7.95 -3.26
C PHE A 62 -10.07 -6.82 -4.12
N LEU A 63 -8.84 -6.96 -4.61
CA LEU A 63 -8.16 -5.92 -5.37
C LEU A 63 -8.71 -5.84 -6.80
N THR A 64 -8.92 -4.62 -7.25
CA THR A 64 -9.26 -4.32 -8.64
C THR A 64 -8.03 -4.39 -9.55
N GLN A 65 -8.24 -4.54 -10.86
CA GLN A 65 -7.13 -4.48 -11.84
C GLN A 65 -6.37 -3.15 -11.77
N LEU A 66 -7.05 -2.04 -11.48
CA LEU A 66 -6.42 -0.74 -11.29
C LEU A 66 -5.47 -0.73 -10.09
N GLU A 67 -5.91 -1.30 -8.97
CA GLU A 67 -5.08 -1.38 -7.76
C GLU A 67 -3.89 -2.31 -7.94
N LEU A 68 -4.07 -3.43 -8.64
CA LEU A 68 -2.96 -4.31 -9.00
C LEU A 68 -1.92 -3.56 -9.85
N GLY A 69 -2.36 -2.82 -10.89
CA GLY A 69 -1.45 -2.00 -11.70
C GLY A 69 -0.75 -0.90 -10.90
N ASN A 70 -1.44 -0.27 -9.95
CA ASN A 70 -0.83 0.72 -9.06
C ASN A 70 0.19 0.09 -8.11
N ILE A 71 -0.08 -1.10 -7.57
CA ILE A 71 0.85 -1.85 -6.72
C ILE A 71 2.13 -2.20 -7.49
N GLU A 72 1.98 -2.69 -8.72
CA GLU A 72 3.11 -3.02 -9.59
C GLU A 72 3.96 -1.78 -9.89
N LEU A 73 3.33 -0.68 -10.32
CA LEU A 73 4.03 0.57 -10.61
C LEU A 73 4.79 1.11 -9.38
N ILE A 74 4.16 1.12 -8.20
CA ILE A 74 4.83 1.58 -6.97
C ILE A 74 6.04 0.68 -6.66
N LYS A 75 5.87 -0.65 -6.80
CA LYS A 75 6.93 -1.61 -6.52
C LYS A 75 8.11 -1.49 -7.51
N GLU A 76 7.85 -1.21 -8.77
CA GLU A 76 8.89 -0.95 -9.77
C GLU A 76 9.72 0.29 -9.38
N ILE A 77 9.05 1.39 -9.02
CA ILE A 77 9.73 2.62 -8.61
C ILE A 77 10.49 2.40 -7.29
N GLU A 78 9.90 1.70 -6.32
CA GLU A 78 10.53 1.34 -5.05
C GLU A 78 11.83 0.55 -5.24
N ASN A 79 11.89 -0.35 -6.23
CA ASN A 79 13.08 -1.13 -6.55
C ASN A 79 14.17 -0.32 -7.27
N SER A 80 13.81 0.79 -7.91
CA SER A 80 14.76 1.72 -8.53
C SER A 80 15.35 2.77 -7.57
N LYS A 81 14.96 2.74 -6.29
CA LYS A 81 15.48 3.59 -5.20
C LYS A 81 16.55 2.87 -4.40
#